data_AF-A0A3M2B382-F1
#
_entry.id   AF-A0A3M2B382-F1
#
_cell.length_a   1.000
_cell.length_b   1.000
_cell.length_c   1.000
_cell.angle_alpha   90.00
_cell.angle_beta   90.00
_cell.angle_gamma   90.00
#
_symmetry.space_group_name_H-M   'P 1'
#
loop_
_entity.id
_entity.type
_entity.pdbx_description
1 polymer ?
#
loop_
_entity_poly.entity_id
_entity_poly.type
_entity_poly.pdbx_seq_one_letter_code
_entity_poly.pdbx_strand_id
1 'polypeptide(L)'
;MPLEQQQRSVETERSYSPEEAGEILKIAANLRDDSFSIEHLRAIAQEAGITEENLQQAVRMYEERQKMASRQRARTRTRLQTVMAMGAGVLLFIAMMLVVAMEASAWHFSNPASKSNKIQLVLAHEGDLLASSEGCKVYRTERISEDLRRYELVRIENPTTGDSFVVGNRFQKVVSASISPSGKHVALYDEGTGEIWVVGTDGKGLQRVARVGQTLSEGTITDDGNPIAGWARVQGKDFLKLHLAHGGTAVVFTEQP
;
A
#
# COMPACT_ATOMS: atom_id res chain seq x y z
N MET A 1 -74.11 54.86 -16.05
CA MET A 1 -73.95 53.41 -15.83
C MET A 1 -72.61 53.18 -15.14
N PRO A 2 -72.60 52.38 -14.06
CA PRO A 2 -71.43 52.04 -13.24
C PRO A 2 -70.58 50.97 -13.97
N LEU A 3 -69.31 50.71 -13.67
CA LEU A 3 -68.83 50.00 -12.49
C LEU A 3 -67.30 50.16 -12.38
N GLU A 4 -66.86 50.37 -11.14
CA GLU A 4 -65.70 49.71 -10.54
C GLU A 4 -64.33 49.87 -11.22
N GLN A 5 -63.72 51.03 -10.98
CA GLN A 5 -62.28 51.05 -10.68
C GLN A 5 -62.09 51.31 -9.18
N GLN A 6 -62.24 50.24 -8.41
CA GLN A 6 -61.74 50.21 -7.05
C GLN A 6 -60.74 49.07 -6.92
N GLN A 7 -59.48 49.38 -7.21
CA GLN A 7 -58.36 48.81 -6.48
C GLN A 7 -57.26 49.85 -6.38
N ARG A 8 -57.46 50.76 -5.41
CA ARG A 8 -56.37 51.35 -4.64
C ARG A 8 -55.45 50.23 -4.18
N SER A 9 -54.15 50.40 -4.36
CA SER A 9 -53.28 50.75 -3.22
C SER A 9 -51.82 50.92 -3.65
N VAL A 10 -51.40 52.19 -3.68
CA VAL A 10 -50.11 52.69 -3.17
C VAL A 10 -48.93 51.73 -3.32
N GLU A 11 -48.29 51.73 -4.48
CA GLU A 11 -46.98 51.12 -4.64
C GLU A 11 -45.95 52.08 -4.06
N THR A 12 -45.58 51.80 -2.82
CA THR A 12 -44.57 52.55 -2.08
C THR A 12 -43.24 52.29 -2.75
N GLU A 13 -42.52 53.34 -3.15
CA GLU A 13 -41.15 53.29 -3.67
C GLU A 13 -40.24 52.67 -2.59
N ARG A 14 -40.19 51.33 -2.55
CA ARG A 14 -39.39 50.56 -1.60
C ARG A 14 -37.96 50.55 -2.13
N SER A 15 -37.11 51.37 -1.55
CA SER A 15 -35.67 51.27 -1.75
C SER A 15 -35.17 49.99 -1.08
N TYR A 16 -34.83 48.98 -1.88
CA TYR A 16 -34.28 47.73 -1.38
C TYR A 16 -32.85 47.91 -0.90
N SER A 17 -32.54 47.30 0.24
CA SER A 17 -31.16 47.18 0.73
C SER A 17 -30.30 46.33 -0.22
N PRO A 18 -28.97 46.48 -0.22
CA PRO A 18 -28.06 45.65 -1.01
C PRO A 18 -28.27 44.14 -0.81
N GLU A 19 -28.61 43.73 0.41
CA GLU A 19 -28.85 42.34 0.77
C GLU A 19 -30.17 41.81 0.20
N GLU A 20 -31.25 42.59 0.28
CA GLU A 20 -32.55 42.23 -0.28
C GLU A 20 -32.49 42.18 -1.81
N ALA A 21 -31.82 43.15 -2.43
CA ALA A 21 -31.54 43.14 -3.86
C ALA A 21 -30.76 41.88 -4.27
N GLY A 22 -29.77 41.48 -3.46
CA GLY A 22 -29.00 40.25 -3.68
C GLY A 22 -29.84 38.96 -3.64
N GLU A 23 -30.81 38.86 -2.73
CA GLU A 23 -31.71 37.69 -2.66
C GLU A 23 -32.72 37.67 -3.83
N ILE A 24 -33.22 38.84 -4.26
CA ILE A 24 -34.09 38.95 -5.45
C ILE A 24 -33.33 38.47 -6.70
N LEU A 25 -32.09 38.92 -6.89
CA LEU A 25 -31.24 38.53 -8.02
C LEU A 25 -30.93 37.03 -8.01
N LYS A 26 -30.69 36.46 -6.83
CA LYS A 26 -30.46 35.02 -6.65
C LYS A 26 -31.70 34.18 -7.01
N ILE A 27 -32.89 34.64 -6.63
CA ILE A 27 -34.16 33.97 -7.01
C ILE A 27 -34.36 34.09 -8.52
N ALA A 28 -34.13 35.27 -9.11
CA ALA A 28 -34.24 35.50 -10.55
C ALA A 28 -33.27 34.62 -11.36
N ALA A 29 -32.00 34.51 -10.92
CA ALA A 29 -31.00 33.67 -11.56
C ALA A 29 -31.33 32.16 -11.46
N ASN A 30 -32.00 31.71 -10.39
CA ASN A 30 -32.39 30.31 -10.21
C ASN A 30 -33.69 29.92 -10.93
N LEU A 31 -34.52 30.89 -11.36
CA LEU A 31 -35.84 30.61 -11.94
C LEU A 31 -35.81 30.26 -13.43
N ARG A 32 -34.70 30.45 -14.16
CA ARG A 32 -34.56 30.00 -15.55
C ARG A 32 -33.10 29.76 -15.94
N ASP A 33 -32.84 28.57 -16.49
CA ASP A 33 -31.54 28.04 -16.89
C ASP A 33 -30.61 29.05 -17.60
N ASP A 34 -29.48 29.35 -16.93
CA ASP A 34 -28.13 29.67 -17.43
C ASP A 34 -27.93 30.71 -18.56
N SER A 35 -28.92 31.53 -18.91
CA SER A 35 -28.81 32.46 -20.06
C SER A 35 -29.06 33.95 -19.76
N PHE A 36 -29.03 34.37 -18.50
CA PHE A 36 -29.21 35.80 -18.16
C PHE A 36 -27.90 36.58 -18.25
N SER A 37 -27.82 37.50 -19.23
CA SER A 37 -26.81 38.57 -19.29
C SER A 37 -27.01 39.58 -18.15
N ILE A 38 -25.92 40.16 -17.64
CA ILE A 38 -25.90 41.19 -16.58
C ILE A 38 -26.83 42.38 -16.91
N GLU A 39 -27.03 42.66 -18.20
CA GLU A 39 -27.90 43.75 -18.68
C GLU A 39 -29.39 43.49 -18.40
N HIS A 40 -29.84 42.24 -18.47
CA HIS A 40 -31.22 41.87 -18.14
C HIS A 40 -31.48 41.96 -16.63
N LEU A 41 -30.48 41.62 -15.81
CA LEU A 41 -30.57 41.78 -14.35
C LEU A 41 -30.67 43.25 -13.95
N ARG A 42 -30.01 44.16 -14.69
CA ARG A 42 -30.15 45.61 -14.49
C ARG A 42 -31.55 46.12 -14.83
N ALA A 43 -32.14 45.64 -15.92
CA ALA A 43 -33.50 46.04 -16.31
C ALA A 43 -34.54 45.64 -15.25
N ILE A 44 -34.47 44.40 -14.74
CA ILE A 44 -35.36 43.89 -13.68
C ILE A 44 -35.14 44.65 -12.37
N ALA A 45 -33.88 44.98 -12.05
CA ALA A 45 -33.57 45.71 -10.82
C ALA A 45 -34.10 47.15 -10.85
N GLN A 46 -34.04 47.82 -12.00
CA GLN A 46 -34.63 49.16 -12.18
C GLN A 46 -36.17 49.12 -12.12
N GLU A 47 -36.80 48.12 -12.73
CA GLU A 47 -38.25 47.90 -12.65
C GLU A 47 -38.71 47.60 -11.22
N ALA A 48 -37.86 46.91 -10.44
CA ALA A 48 -38.08 46.65 -9.02
C ALA A 48 -37.69 47.81 -8.09
N GLY A 49 -37.24 48.97 -8.59
CA GLY A 49 -36.88 50.12 -7.75
C GLY A 49 -35.58 49.97 -6.95
N ILE A 50 -34.67 49.10 -7.39
CA ILE A 50 -33.34 48.91 -6.79
C ILE A 50 -32.40 49.98 -7.37
N THR A 51 -31.67 50.69 -6.50
CA THR A 51 -30.68 51.68 -6.93
C THR A 51 -29.47 51.01 -7.58
N GLU A 52 -28.87 51.66 -8.59
CA GLU A 52 -27.73 51.11 -9.33
C GLU A 52 -26.52 50.80 -8.41
N GLU A 53 -26.34 51.58 -7.33
CA GLU A 53 -25.28 51.36 -6.34
C GLU A 53 -25.51 50.06 -5.55
N ASN A 54 -26.73 49.82 -5.08
CA ASN A 54 -27.10 48.60 -4.36
C ASN A 54 -27.03 47.37 -5.27
N LEU A 55 -27.40 47.53 -6.55
CA LEU A 55 -27.27 46.48 -7.57
C LEU A 55 -25.80 46.10 -7.80
N GLN A 56 -24.90 47.08 -7.97
CA GLN A 56 -23.48 46.83 -8.17
C GLN A 56 -22.81 46.17 -6.97
N GLN A 57 -23.23 46.53 -5.75
CA GLN A 57 -22.74 45.89 -4.54
C GLN A 57 -23.24 44.44 -4.43
N ALA A 58 -24.52 44.19 -4.75
CA ALA A 58 -25.09 42.84 -4.77
C ALA A 58 -24.42 41.91 -5.79
N VAL A 59 -24.12 42.41 -7.00
CA VAL A 59 -23.41 41.64 -8.04
C VAL A 59 -22.00 41.27 -7.57
N ARG A 60 -21.25 42.20 -6.96
CA ARG A 60 -19.91 41.90 -6.40
C ARG A 60 -19.95 40.82 -5.33
N MET A 61 -20.91 40.90 -4.40
CA MET A 61 -21.09 39.88 -3.36
C MET A 61 -21.47 38.51 -3.95
N TYR A 62 -22.29 38.48 -4.99
CA TYR A 62 -22.66 37.25 -5.69
C TYR A 62 -21.46 36.59 -6.38
N GLU A 63 -20.63 37.37 -7.09
CA GLU A 63 -19.41 36.88 -7.74
C GLU A 63 -18.37 36.35 -6.76
N GLU A 64 -18.15 37.06 -5.64
CA GLU A 64 -17.24 36.61 -4.59
C GLU A 64 -17.72 35.30 -3.95
N ARG A 65 -19.02 35.18 -3.67
CA ARG A 65 -19.62 33.93 -3.17
C ARG A 65 -19.48 32.79 -4.18
N GLN A 66 -19.65 33.05 -5.48
CA GLN A 66 -19.41 32.03 -6.52
C GLN A 66 -17.95 31.58 -6.56
N LYS A 67 -16.98 32.49 -6.48
CA LYS A 67 -15.55 32.17 -6.44
C LYS A 67 -15.17 31.39 -5.18
N MET A 68 -15.82 31.66 -4.05
CA MET A 68 -15.65 30.91 -2.80
C MET A 68 -16.29 29.51 -2.88
N ALA A 69 -17.48 29.40 -3.47
CA ALA A 69 -18.18 28.14 -3.66
C ALA A 69 -17.46 27.21 -4.66
N SER A 70 -16.86 27.75 -5.73
CA SER A 70 -16.04 26.96 -6.66
C SER A 70 -14.74 26.47 -6.03
N ARG A 71 -14.09 27.30 -5.18
CA ARG A 71 -12.93 26.89 -4.37
C ARG A 71 -13.26 25.83 -3.31
N GLN A 72 -14.45 25.88 -2.70
CA GLN A 72 -14.94 24.83 -1.81
C GLN A 72 -15.23 23.52 -2.56
N ARG A 73 -15.85 23.58 -3.75
CA ARG A 73 -16.10 22.41 -4.60
C ARG A 73 -14.81 21.74 -5.10
N ALA A 74 -13.73 22.49 -5.31
CA ALA A 74 -12.42 21.95 -5.63
C ALA A 74 -11.75 21.22 -4.44
N ARG A 75 -12.08 21.58 -3.20
CA ARG A 75 -11.55 20.93 -1.98
C ARG A 75 -12.40 19.74 -1.50
N THR A 76 -13.70 19.67 -1.82
CA THR A 76 -14.57 18.56 -1.43
C THR A 76 -14.47 17.34 -2.34
N ARG A 77 -13.92 17.47 -3.56
CA ARG A 77 -13.72 16.34 -4.47
C ARG A 77 -12.58 15.38 -4.06
N THR A 78 -11.62 15.82 -3.26
CA THR A 78 -10.50 14.97 -2.81
C THR A 78 -10.77 14.22 -1.51
N ARG A 79 -11.79 14.60 -0.72
CA ARG A 79 -12.13 13.91 0.56
C ARG A 79 -13.30 12.93 0.48
N LEU A 80 -14.13 12.99 -0.55
CA LEU A 80 -15.30 12.08 -0.70
C LEU A 80 -14.96 10.73 -1.35
N GLN A 81 -13.87 10.64 -2.13
CA GLN A 81 -13.40 9.35 -2.66
C GLN A 81 -12.75 8.45 -1.61
N THR A 82 -12.16 9.03 -0.55
CA THR A 82 -11.51 8.25 0.50
C THR A 82 -12.48 7.66 1.52
N VAL A 83 -13.64 8.29 1.78
CA VAL A 83 -14.58 7.81 2.81
C VAL A 83 -15.57 6.76 2.26
N MET A 84 -16.03 6.89 1.00
CA MET A 84 -16.91 5.88 0.40
C MET A 84 -16.19 4.55 0.06
N ALA A 85 -14.86 4.58 -0.14
CA ALA A 85 -14.07 3.36 -0.34
C ALA A 85 -13.88 2.53 0.95
N MET A 86 -13.93 3.17 2.13
CA MET A 86 -13.80 2.46 3.41
C MET A 86 -15.09 1.75 3.83
N GLY A 87 -16.27 2.28 3.50
CA GLY A 87 -17.55 1.65 3.84
C GLY A 87 -17.84 0.37 3.03
N ALA A 88 -17.55 0.38 1.73
CA ALA A 88 -17.71 -0.82 0.89
C ALA A 88 -16.67 -1.90 1.20
N GLY A 89 -15.44 -1.51 1.56
CA GLY A 89 -14.39 -2.44 1.95
C GLY A 89 -14.68 -3.20 3.24
N VAL A 90 -15.25 -2.55 4.26
CA VAL A 90 -15.58 -3.21 5.53
C VAL A 90 -16.74 -4.19 5.38
N LEU A 91 -17.78 -3.87 4.59
CA LEU A 91 -18.87 -4.81 4.33
C LEU A 91 -18.42 -6.00 3.45
N LEU A 92 -17.53 -5.79 2.48
CA LEU A 92 -16.87 -6.88 1.74
C LEU A 92 -15.98 -7.74 2.65
N PHE A 93 -15.26 -7.13 3.59
CA PHE A 93 -14.41 -7.86 4.54
C PHE A 93 -15.22 -8.69 5.54
N ILE A 94 -16.36 -8.18 6.00
CA ILE A 94 -17.29 -8.91 6.88
C ILE A 94 -17.99 -10.04 6.11
N ALA A 95 -18.42 -9.80 4.87
CA ALA A 95 -18.95 -10.87 4.01
C ALA A 95 -17.89 -11.94 3.69
N MET A 96 -16.64 -11.53 3.43
CA MET A 96 -15.51 -12.44 3.23
C MET A 96 -15.18 -13.23 4.50
N MET A 97 -15.24 -12.62 5.68
CA MET A 97 -15.06 -13.31 6.96
C MET A 97 -16.19 -14.29 7.28
N LEU A 98 -17.44 -13.98 6.89
CA LEU A 98 -18.57 -14.91 7.03
C LEU A 98 -18.47 -16.09 6.05
N VAL A 99 -17.95 -15.88 4.83
CA VAL A 99 -17.63 -16.97 3.89
C VAL A 99 -16.47 -17.81 4.43
N VAL A 100 -15.41 -17.20 4.95
CA VAL A 100 -14.27 -17.89 5.57
C VAL A 100 -14.68 -18.66 6.85
N ALA A 101 -15.64 -18.14 7.63
CA ALA A 101 -16.17 -18.82 8.81
C ALA A 101 -17.12 -19.98 8.45
N MET A 102 -17.93 -19.84 7.40
CA MET A 102 -18.72 -20.96 6.87
C MET A 102 -17.82 -22.04 6.26
N GLU A 103 -16.73 -21.67 5.57
CA GLU A 103 -15.71 -22.62 5.11
C GLU A 103 -14.95 -23.28 6.28
N ALA A 104 -14.61 -22.54 7.35
CA ALA A 104 -13.94 -23.11 8.51
C ALA A 104 -14.77 -24.20 9.23
N SER A 105 -16.10 -24.16 9.13
CA SER A 105 -16.98 -25.21 9.66
C SER A 105 -17.10 -26.46 8.76
N ALA A 106 -16.65 -26.38 7.50
CA ALA A 106 -16.59 -27.52 6.57
C ALA A 106 -15.23 -28.26 6.58
N TRP A 107 -14.18 -27.67 7.16
CA TRP A 107 -12.83 -28.26 7.21
C TRP A 107 -12.61 -29.34 8.28
N HIS A 108 -13.63 -29.72 9.06
CA HIS A 108 -13.54 -30.87 9.97
C HIS A 108 -13.91 -32.22 9.34
N PHE A 109 -14.35 -32.26 8.08
CA PHE A 109 -14.56 -33.52 7.39
C PHE A 109 -13.98 -33.51 5.98
N SER A 110 -13.20 -34.55 5.69
CA SER A 110 -12.79 -35.06 4.38
C SER A 110 -11.78 -34.26 3.54
N ASN A 111 -10.53 -34.72 3.60
CA ASN A 111 -9.63 -34.81 2.45
C ASN A 111 -10.37 -35.57 1.32
N PRO A 112 -10.31 -35.14 0.03
CA PRO A 112 -9.11 -35.36 -0.77
C PRO A 112 -8.80 -34.26 -1.82
N ALA A 113 -7.53 -34.25 -2.26
CA ALA A 113 -7.08 -33.71 -3.54
C ALA A 113 -7.37 -32.22 -3.82
N SER A 114 -6.77 -31.33 -3.02
CA SER A 114 -6.73 -29.91 -3.37
C SER A 114 -5.64 -29.63 -4.40
N LYS A 115 -6.08 -29.25 -5.61
CA LYS A 115 -5.28 -28.54 -6.61
C LYS A 115 -4.69 -27.29 -5.95
N SER A 116 -3.42 -27.38 -5.58
CA SER A 116 -2.62 -26.21 -5.23
C SER A 116 -2.73 -25.21 -6.36
N ASN A 117 -3.14 -23.99 -6.03
CA ASN A 117 -3.00 -22.83 -6.90
C ASN A 117 -1.48 -22.56 -7.04
N LYS A 118 -0.83 -23.33 -7.92
CA LYS A 118 0.53 -23.09 -8.35
C LYS A 118 0.52 -21.74 -9.04
N ILE A 119 1.17 -20.75 -8.45
CA ILE A 119 1.90 -19.79 -9.26
C ILE A 119 3.00 -20.61 -9.95
N GLN A 120 2.63 -21.30 -11.02
CA GLN A 120 3.57 -21.96 -11.92
C GLN A 120 4.08 -20.88 -12.84
N LEU A 121 4.90 -19.98 -12.29
CA LEU A 121 5.81 -19.23 -13.13
C LEU A 121 6.85 -20.25 -13.57
N VAL A 122 6.65 -20.77 -14.78
CA VAL A 122 7.61 -21.62 -15.49
C VAL A 122 8.82 -20.73 -15.80
N LEU A 123 9.71 -20.57 -14.83
CA LEU A 123 11.07 -20.13 -15.08
C LEU A 123 11.93 -21.38 -15.23
N ALA A 124 11.88 -21.93 -16.44
CA ALA A 124 12.92 -22.78 -16.96
C ALA A 124 14.16 -21.91 -17.26
N HIS A 125 14.76 -21.33 -16.22
CA HIS A 125 16.13 -20.83 -16.24
C HIS A 125 16.80 -21.39 -14.98
N GLU A 126 17.80 -22.23 -15.22
CA GLU A 126 18.60 -22.92 -14.21
C GLU A 126 19.27 -21.84 -13.34
N GLY A 127 18.78 -21.67 -12.11
CA GLY A 127 19.39 -20.73 -11.16
C GLY A 127 20.81 -21.15 -10.81
N ASP A 128 21.65 -20.22 -10.37
CA ASP A 128 23.01 -20.55 -9.95
C ASP A 128 22.95 -21.41 -8.69
N LEU A 129 23.45 -22.64 -8.78
CA LEU A 129 23.52 -23.54 -7.63
C LEU A 129 24.53 -23.01 -6.62
N LEU A 130 24.06 -22.62 -5.44
CA LEU A 130 24.90 -22.11 -4.35
C LEU A 130 25.34 -23.22 -3.39
N ALA A 131 24.47 -24.18 -3.12
CA ALA A 131 24.74 -25.31 -2.24
C ALA A 131 23.90 -26.52 -2.61
N SER A 132 24.45 -27.73 -2.40
CA SER A 132 23.77 -28.99 -2.72
C SER A 132 24.08 -30.06 -1.68
N SER A 133 23.08 -30.86 -1.36
CA SER A 133 23.11 -32.05 -0.52
C SER A 133 22.08 -33.06 -1.05
N GLU A 134 22.01 -34.26 -0.45
CA GLU A 134 21.06 -35.30 -0.88
C GLU A 134 19.59 -34.85 -0.79
N GLY A 135 19.21 -34.18 0.30
CA GLY A 135 17.83 -33.74 0.54
C GLY A 135 17.54 -32.26 0.29
N CYS A 136 18.54 -31.48 -0.16
CA CYS A 136 18.38 -30.04 -0.31
C CYS A 136 19.33 -29.47 -1.36
N LYS A 137 18.80 -28.65 -2.27
CA LYS A 137 19.54 -27.81 -3.20
C LYS A 137 19.11 -26.37 -3.03
N VAL A 138 20.08 -25.46 -3.07
CA VAL A 138 19.88 -24.03 -2.88
C VAL A 138 20.34 -23.32 -4.14
N TYR A 139 19.42 -22.61 -4.76
CA TYR A 139 19.64 -21.88 -6.00
C TYR A 139 19.48 -20.38 -5.75
N ARG A 140 20.41 -19.59 -6.27
CA ARG A 140 20.16 -18.17 -6.55
C ARG A 140 19.37 -18.10 -7.86
N THR A 141 18.20 -17.49 -7.83
CA THR A 141 17.34 -17.36 -9.00
C THR A 141 17.27 -15.91 -9.47
N GLU A 142 16.46 -15.70 -10.51
CA GLU A 142 16.44 -14.49 -11.33
C GLU A 142 16.31 -13.19 -10.53
N ARG A 143 16.93 -12.16 -11.12
CA ARG A 143 17.08 -10.84 -10.54
C ARG A 143 15.87 -9.99 -10.88
N ILE A 144 14.96 -9.78 -9.93
CA ILE A 144 13.77 -8.96 -10.14
C ILE A 144 14.18 -7.49 -10.09
N SER A 145 13.75 -6.73 -11.10
CA SER A 145 13.91 -5.27 -11.12
C SER A 145 12.59 -4.60 -10.72
N GLU A 146 12.55 -4.00 -9.54
CA GLU A 146 11.47 -3.12 -9.08
C GLU A 146 12.06 -1.73 -8.82
N ASP A 147 11.47 -0.67 -9.37
CA ASP A 147 11.88 0.72 -9.11
C ASP A 147 13.39 0.97 -9.24
N LEU A 148 14.01 0.46 -10.31
CA LEU A 148 15.45 0.50 -10.60
C LEU A 148 16.34 -0.29 -9.61
N ARG A 149 15.77 -0.94 -8.60
CA ARG A 149 16.47 -1.82 -7.68
C ARG A 149 16.41 -3.26 -8.17
N ARG A 150 17.57 -3.90 -8.20
CA ARG A 150 17.72 -5.30 -8.59
C ARG A 150 17.86 -6.16 -7.34
N TYR A 151 16.89 -7.05 -7.13
CA TYR A 151 16.88 -8.01 -6.04
C TYR A 151 17.08 -9.42 -6.56
N GLU A 152 17.79 -10.24 -5.81
CA GLU A 152 17.94 -11.66 -6.06
C GLU A 152 16.96 -12.44 -5.18
N LEU A 153 16.46 -13.54 -5.74
CA LEU A 153 15.65 -14.50 -5.01
C LEU A 153 16.48 -15.77 -4.76
N VAL A 154 16.14 -16.47 -3.68
CA VAL A 154 16.73 -17.77 -3.37
C VAL A 154 15.62 -18.81 -3.41
N ARG A 155 15.86 -19.90 -4.13
CA ARG A 155 14.98 -21.07 -4.18
C ARG A 155 15.64 -22.23 -3.47
N ILE A 156 14.90 -22.89 -2.59
CA ILE A 156 15.32 -24.12 -1.94
C ILE A 156 14.43 -25.24 -2.47
N GLU A 157 15.06 -26.35 -2.82
CA GLU A 157 14.41 -27.52 -3.41
C GLU A 157 14.87 -28.78 -2.68
N ASN A 158 13.92 -29.64 -2.33
CA ASN A 158 14.20 -31.00 -1.89
C ASN A 158 14.04 -31.94 -3.09
N PRO A 159 15.13 -32.45 -3.68
CA PRO A 159 15.05 -33.30 -4.86
C PRO A 159 14.47 -34.68 -4.57
N THR A 160 14.41 -35.09 -3.29
CA THR A 160 13.85 -36.39 -2.88
C THR A 160 12.33 -36.34 -2.82
N THR A 161 11.76 -35.26 -2.29
CA THR A 161 10.30 -35.09 -2.18
C THR A 161 9.69 -34.33 -3.36
N GLY A 162 10.50 -33.56 -4.09
CA GLY A 162 10.07 -32.63 -5.12
C GLY A 162 9.54 -31.30 -4.57
N ASP A 163 9.64 -31.07 -3.26
CA ASP A 163 9.22 -29.81 -2.65
C ASP A 163 10.15 -28.67 -3.09
N SER A 164 9.57 -27.52 -3.43
CA SER A 164 10.32 -26.35 -3.86
C SER A 164 9.62 -25.09 -3.42
N PHE A 165 10.39 -24.14 -2.89
CA PHE A 165 9.86 -22.84 -2.49
C PHE A 165 10.90 -21.73 -2.67
N VAL A 166 10.41 -20.52 -2.83
CA VAL A 166 11.22 -19.30 -2.83
C VAL A 166 11.28 -18.77 -1.42
N VAL A 167 12.49 -18.50 -0.94
CA VAL A 167 12.73 -17.86 0.36
C VAL A 167 12.09 -16.47 0.34
N GLY A 168 11.22 -16.18 1.32
CA GLY A 168 10.40 -14.98 1.38
C GLY A 168 11.13 -13.68 1.72
N ASN A 169 12.30 -13.43 1.12
CA ASN A 169 13.07 -12.20 1.27
C ASN A 169 13.64 -11.74 -0.08
N ARG A 170 13.84 -10.42 -0.20
CA ARG A 170 14.49 -9.79 -1.35
C ARG A 170 15.95 -9.53 -1.00
N PHE A 171 16.85 -10.33 -1.56
CA PHE A 171 18.28 -10.18 -1.32
C PHE A 171 18.89 -9.19 -2.31
N GLN A 172 20.00 -8.54 -1.97
CA GLN A 172 20.67 -7.65 -2.92
C GLN A 172 21.68 -8.39 -3.82
N LYS A 173 22.48 -9.26 -3.20
CA LYS A 173 23.52 -10.05 -3.87
C LYS A 173 23.91 -11.26 -3.01
N VAL A 174 23.23 -12.39 -3.19
CA VAL A 174 23.56 -13.64 -2.48
C VAL A 174 24.75 -14.29 -3.14
N VAL A 175 25.89 -14.32 -2.45
CA VAL A 175 27.15 -14.87 -2.99
C VAL A 175 27.50 -16.23 -2.41
N SER A 176 26.87 -16.63 -1.30
CA SER A 176 27.11 -17.93 -0.68
C SER A 176 25.88 -18.48 0.01
N ALA A 177 25.76 -19.81 -0.02
CA ALA A 177 24.84 -20.57 0.81
C ALA A 177 25.59 -21.77 1.44
N SER A 178 25.13 -22.22 2.60
CA SER A 178 25.66 -23.42 3.25
C SER A 178 24.54 -24.20 3.94
N ILE A 179 24.43 -25.49 3.65
CA ILE A 179 23.42 -26.38 4.21
C ILE A 179 23.96 -26.99 5.51
N SER A 180 23.15 -27.01 6.56
CA SER A 180 23.54 -27.56 7.85
C SER A 180 23.69 -29.09 7.79
N PRO A 181 24.48 -29.71 8.68
CA PRO A 181 24.72 -31.15 8.65
C PRO A 181 23.46 -32.00 8.86
N SER A 182 22.45 -31.48 9.57
CA SER A 182 21.15 -32.18 9.65
C SER A 182 20.29 -32.05 8.39
N GLY A 183 20.65 -31.18 7.45
CA GLY A 183 19.83 -30.84 6.30
C GLY A 183 18.57 -30.04 6.66
N LYS A 184 18.46 -29.51 7.89
CA LYS A 184 17.28 -28.75 8.34
C LYS A 184 17.39 -27.24 8.11
N HIS A 185 18.61 -26.71 8.01
CA HIS A 185 18.85 -25.27 7.93
C HIS A 185 19.76 -24.92 6.76
N VAL A 186 19.60 -23.71 6.24
CA VAL A 186 20.44 -23.10 5.22
C VAL A 186 20.88 -21.74 5.72
N ALA A 187 22.18 -21.49 5.71
CA ALA A 187 22.76 -20.17 5.92
C ALA A 187 22.96 -19.50 4.56
N LEU A 188 22.64 -18.20 4.47
CA LEU A 188 22.79 -17.39 3.27
C LEU A 188 23.59 -16.13 3.63
N TYR A 189 24.51 -15.75 2.74
CA TYR A 189 25.23 -14.48 2.85
C TYR A 189 24.87 -13.55 1.69
N ASP A 190 24.28 -12.41 2.04
CA ASP A 190 23.98 -11.31 1.13
C ASP A 190 25.10 -10.25 1.22
N GLU A 191 26.00 -10.26 0.24
CA GLU A 191 27.13 -9.34 0.16
C GLU A 191 26.66 -7.89 -0.04
N GLY A 192 25.52 -7.67 -0.69
CA GLY A 192 25.01 -6.33 -0.95
C GLY A 192 24.58 -5.60 0.33
N THR A 193 24.06 -6.33 1.30
CA THR A 193 23.64 -5.77 2.61
C THR A 193 24.65 -6.05 3.73
N GLY A 194 25.53 -7.02 3.52
CA GLY A 194 26.41 -7.60 4.53
C GLY A 194 25.68 -8.52 5.51
N GLU A 195 24.43 -8.90 5.25
CA GLU A 195 23.61 -9.66 6.19
C GLU A 195 23.79 -11.18 6.02
N ILE A 196 23.76 -11.88 7.15
CA ILE A 196 23.77 -13.33 7.22
C ILE A 196 22.40 -13.79 7.71
N TRP A 197 21.78 -14.66 6.93
CA TRP A 197 20.45 -15.19 7.18
C TRP A 197 20.49 -16.70 7.41
N VAL A 198 19.57 -17.19 8.23
CA VAL A 198 19.30 -18.62 8.39
C VAL A 198 17.83 -18.88 8.11
N VAL A 199 17.54 -19.94 7.36
CA VAL A 199 16.18 -20.39 7.02
C VAL A 199 16.10 -21.91 7.12
N GLY A 200 14.93 -22.44 7.45
CA GLY A 200 14.65 -23.86 7.38
C GLY A 200 14.64 -24.37 5.94
N THR A 201 15.01 -25.64 5.74
CA THR A 201 14.88 -26.32 4.43
C THR A 201 13.43 -26.61 4.05
N ASP A 202 12.48 -26.32 4.92
CA ASP A 202 11.04 -26.26 4.65
C ASP A 202 10.54 -24.85 4.27
N GLY A 203 11.44 -23.86 4.27
CA GLY A 203 11.19 -22.47 3.91
C GLY A 203 10.66 -21.60 5.02
N LYS A 204 10.56 -22.14 6.23
CA LYS A 204 10.10 -21.41 7.40
C LYS A 204 11.26 -20.90 8.24
N GLY A 205 10.95 -20.03 9.19
CA GLY A 205 11.92 -19.56 10.19
C GLY A 205 13.06 -18.72 9.62
N LEU A 206 12.84 -18.04 8.49
CA LEU A 206 13.81 -17.09 7.94
C LEU A 206 14.10 -15.98 8.96
N GLN A 207 15.37 -15.85 9.34
CA GLN A 207 15.82 -14.85 10.30
C GLN A 207 17.22 -14.36 9.98
N ARG A 208 17.47 -13.08 10.22
CA ARG A 208 18.82 -12.51 10.18
C ARG A 208 19.53 -12.85 11.47
N VAL A 209 20.65 -13.56 11.37
CA VAL A 209 21.43 -14.00 12.53
C VAL A 209 22.62 -13.11 12.81
N ALA A 210 23.14 -12.44 11.79
CA ALA A 210 24.29 -11.55 11.94
C ALA A 210 24.43 -10.56 10.79
N ARG A 211 25.38 -9.63 10.92
CA ARG A 211 25.84 -8.75 9.86
C ARG A 211 27.36 -8.60 9.89
N VAL A 212 27.99 -8.53 8.73
CA VAL A 212 29.41 -8.15 8.59
C VAL A 212 29.67 -6.84 9.34
N GLY A 213 30.82 -6.77 10.04
CA GLY A 213 31.17 -5.62 10.88
C GLY A 213 30.43 -5.56 12.22
N GLN A 214 29.51 -6.48 12.52
CA GLN A 214 28.89 -6.57 13.83
C GLN A 214 29.91 -7.03 14.87
N THR A 215 29.99 -6.31 15.98
CA THR A 215 30.79 -6.67 17.14
C THR A 215 30.03 -7.67 18.02
N LEU A 216 30.69 -8.78 18.32
CA LEU A 216 30.29 -9.80 19.29
C LEU A 216 31.28 -9.81 20.46
N SER A 217 30.97 -10.52 21.54
CA SER A 217 31.88 -10.72 22.68
C SER A 217 33.23 -11.31 22.27
N GLU A 218 33.22 -12.18 21.26
CA GLU A 218 34.36 -12.91 20.74
C GLU A 218 35.15 -12.10 19.70
N GLY A 219 34.59 -11.01 19.17
CA GLY A 219 35.21 -10.18 18.14
C GLY A 219 34.23 -9.68 17.08
N THR A 220 34.74 -8.98 16.08
CA THR A 220 33.94 -8.44 14.97
C THR A 220 33.91 -9.41 13.79
N ILE A 221 32.75 -9.58 13.16
CA ILE A 221 32.61 -10.42 11.95
C ILE A 221 33.41 -9.82 10.80
N THR A 222 34.16 -10.67 10.10
CA THR A 222 35.01 -10.29 8.97
C THR A 222 34.20 -9.63 7.85
N ASP A 223 34.77 -8.58 7.25
CA ASP A 223 34.36 -8.00 5.97
C ASP A 223 35.18 -8.52 4.78
N ASP A 224 36.21 -9.33 5.06
CA ASP A 224 37.05 -9.98 4.06
C ASP A 224 36.37 -11.24 3.50
N GLY A 225 35.59 -11.08 2.44
CA GLY A 225 35.03 -12.19 1.67
C GLY A 225 33.80 -12.84 2.33
N ASN A 226 33.72 -14.18 2.28
CA ASN A 226 32.57 -14.90 2.82
C ASN A 226 32.70 -15.05 4.35
N PRO A 227 31.80 -14.45 5.15
CA PRO A 227 31.84 -14.56 6.60
C PRO A 227 31.42 -15.94 7.11
N ILE A 228 30.79 -16.80 6.30
CA ILE A 228 30.33 -18.13 6.73
C ILE A 228 31.53 -19.08 6.83
N ALA A 229 31.95 -19.37 8.07
CA ALA A 229 32.99 -20.38 8.35
C ALA A 229 32.46 -21.82 8.24
N GLY A 230 31.13 -21.98 8.29
CA GLY A 230 30.43 -23.24 8.10
C GLY A 230 29.61 -23.64 9.32
N TRP A 231 29.10 -24.86 9.26
CA TRP A 231 28.27 -25.43 10.30
C TRP A 231 29.04 -26.41 11.19
N ALA A 232 28.65 -26.49 12.45
CA ALA A 232 29.08 -27.53 13.37
C ALA A 232 27.86 -28.27 13.92
N ARG A 233 27.99 -29.58 14.15
CA ARG A 233 26.96 -30.39 14.81
C ARG A 233 27.50 -30.89 16.15
N VAL A 234 26.88 -30.47 17.25
CA VAL A 234 27.27 -30.85 18.61
C VAL A 234 26.05 -31.41 19.32
N GLN A 235 26.13 -32.65 19.81
CA GLN A 235 25.03 -33.33 20.50
C GLN A 235 23.70 -33.30 19.72
N GLY A 236 23.78 -33.47 18.39
CA GLY A 236 22.59 -33.51 17.53
C GLY A 236 21.97 -32.16 17.20
N LYS A 237 22.59 -31.05 17.61
CA LYS A 237 22.15 -29.68 17.29
C LYS A 237 23.10 -29.02 16.31
N ASP A 238 22.56 -28.27 15.38
CA ASP A 238 23.35 -27.48 14.43
C ASP A 238 23.68 -26.08 14.96
N PHE A 239 24.91 -25.66 14.71
CA PHE A 239 25.45 -24.36 15.08
C PHE A 239 26.09 -23.70 13.86
N LEU A 240 25.75 -22.44 13.57
CA LEU A 240 26.41 -21.67 12.51
C LEU A 240 27.60 -20.92 13.08
N LYS A 241 28.77 -21.08 12.45
CA LYS A 241 29.98 -20.34 12.77
C LYS A 241 30.30 -19.32 11.68
N LEU A 242 30.71 -18.13 12.11
CA LEU A 242 31.21 -17.07 11.23
C LEU A 242 32.67 -16.74 11.51
N HIS A 243 33.39 -16.32 10.48
CA HIS A 243 34.75 -15.80 10.59
C HIS A 243 34.76 -14.42 11.25
N LEU A 244 35.73 -14.22 12.15
CA LEU A 244 35.98 -12.97 12.82
C LEU A 244 37.23 -12.29 12.22
N ALA A 245 37.26 -10.96 12.20
CA ALA A 245 38.32 -10.15 11.60
C ALA A 245 39.73 -10.47 12.14
N HIS A 246 39.83 -10.91 13.40
CA HIS A 246 41.09 -11.34 14.02
C HIS A 246 41.50 -12.80 13.72
N GLY A 247 40.83 -13.49 12.80
CA GLY A 247 41.14 -14.86 12.36
C GLY A 247 40.41 -16.00 13.10
N GLY A 248 39.69 -15.72 14.18
CA GLY A 248 38.87 -16.71 14.90
C GLY A 248 37.48 -16.97 14.28
N THR A 249 36.63 -17.70 15.00
CA THR A 249 35.22 -17.90 14.64
C THR A 249 34.28 -17.67 15.81
N ALA A 250 33.06 -17.21 15.55
CA ALA A 250 31.99 -17.05 16.54
C ALA A 250 30.75 -17.86 16.15
N VAL A 251 30.01 -18.35 17.16
CA VAL A 251 28.71 -18.99 16.96
C VAL A 251 27.62 -17.93 16.97
N VAL A 252 26.80 -17.87 15.92
CA VAL A 252 25.74 -16.85 15.77
C VAL A 252 24.33 -17.43 15.68
N PHE A 253 24.23 -18.75 15.51
CA PHE A 253 22.96 -19.46 15.47
C PHE A 253 23.11 -20.79 16.18
N THR A 254 22.07 -21.17 16.92
CA THR A 254 21.93 -22.47 17.57
C THR A 254 20.52 -22.99 17.32
N GLU A 255 20.40 -24.23 16.89
CA GLU A 255 19.11 -24.92 16.79
C GLU A 255 18.42 -24.94 18.17
N GLN A 256 17.22 -24.35 18.24
CA GLN A 256 16.39 -24.40 19.44
C GLN A 256 15.87 -25.83 19.66
N PRO A 257 15.69 -26.25 20.93
CA PRO A 257 15.20 -27.60 21.26
C PRO A 257 13.78 -27.87 20.75
#